data_AF-A0A1N6TX82-F1
#
_entry.id   AF-A0A1N6TX82-F1
#
_cell.length_a   1.000
_cell.length_b   1.000
_cell.length_c   1.000
_cell.angle_alpha   90.00
_cell.angle_beta   90.00
_cell.angle_gamma   90.00
#
_symmetry.space_group_name_H-M   'P 1'
#
loop_
_entity.id
_entity.type
_entity.pdbx_description
1 polymer ?
#
loop_
_entity_poly.entity_id
_entity_poly.type
_entity_poly.pdbx_seq_one_letter_code
_entity_poly.pdbx_strand_id
1 'polypeptide(L)'
;MLKHTLRCALLLGAAMTAELAGAGELTLYSRDDYLGRSQTVRDAVADLETLRFNDTTQSIRVRSGRWEACEEADFRGACFLLEAGEYPSLDGRANKITSLREVRGGWDRGRDRDWERDRDRDHDWEGRRGHDHERGRLPGRALGGELTFYTRDDFAGRSLTVRNSSADLRERDFNDTVQSVRVRSGYWEVCEDVGFRGRCRTLEPGEYASLERMSNRISSVREVR
;
A
#
# COMPACT_ATOMS: atom_id res chain seq x y z
N MET A 1 -29.53 -73.20 11.08
CA MET A 1 -28.15 -72.72 11.32
C MET A 1 -28.15 -71.22 11.02
N LEU A 2 -28.53 -70.35 11.96
CA LEU A 2 -27.70 -69.61 12.92
C LEU A 2 -26.53 -68.81 12.31
N LYS A 3 -26.54 -67.48 12.59
CA LYS A 3 -25.42 -66.50 12.70
C LYS A 3 -24.99 -65.81 11.37
N HIS A 4 -24.87 -64.47 11.23
CA HIS A 4 -24.84 -63.33 12.15
C HIS A 4 -25.32 -62.03 11.47
N THR A 5 -26.09 -61.22 12.21
CA THR A 5 -26.17 -59.77 12.08
C THR A 5 -24.87 -59.12 12.57
N LEU A 6 -24.42 -58.01 11.96
CA LEU A 6 -23.73 -56.83 12.55
C LEU A 6 -23.22 -55.97 11.35
N ARG A 7 -23.76 -54.78 11.09
CA ARG A 7 -23.50 -53.46 11.71
C ARG A 7 -22.10 -52.90 11.46
N CYS A 8 -22.08 -51.57 11.29
CA CYS A 8 -20.94 -50.65 11.23
C CYS A 8 -20.33 -50.45 9.83
N ALA A 9 -20.07 -49.23 9.36
CA ALA A 9 -20.16 -47.93 10.00
C ALA A 9 -20.55 -46.87 8.95
N LEU A 10 -21.47 -45.99 9.34
CA LEU A 10 -21.57 -44.65 8.77
C LEU A 10 -20.17 -44.02 8.90
N LEU A 11 -19.50 -43.78 7.77
CA LEU A 11 -18.36 -42.88 7.73
C LEU A 11 -18.90 -41.47 7.90
N LEU A 12 -19.04 -41.07 9.17
CA LEU A 12 -19.12 -39.69 9.56
C LEU A 12 -17.81 -39.01 9.19
N GLY A 13 -17.94 -37.94 8.40
CA GLY A 13 -17.16 -36.73 8.59
C GLY A 13 -15.66 -36.82 8.39
N ALA A 14 -15.24 -36.45 7.18
CA ALA A 14 -14.30 -35.34 7.11
C ALA A 14 -14.97 -34.29 6.21
N ALA A 15 -15.70 -33.36 6.82
CA ALA A 15 -15.85 -32.06 6.18
C ALA A 15 -14.42 -31.54 6.07
N MET A 16 -13.85 -31.55 4.86
CA MET A 16 -12.69 -30.73 4.58
C MET A 16 -13.17 -29.31 4.73
N THR A 17 -13.09 -28.77 5.95
CA THR A 17 -12.96 -27.34 6.13
C THR A 17 -11.62 -27.02 5.51
N ALA A 18 -11.64 -26.76 4.19
CA ALA A 18 -10.63 -25.94 3.59
C ALA A 18 -10.70 -24.64 4.40
N GLU A 19 -9.78 -24.51 5.36
CA GLU A 19 -9.40 -23.20 5.86
C GLU A 19 -8.90 -22.48 4.61
N LEU A 20 -9.81 -21.72 3.99
CA LEU A 20 -9.44 -20.72 3.01
C LEU A 20 -8.54 -19.78 3.79
N ALA A 21 -7.23 -20.02 3.74
CA ALA A 21 -6.23 -18.99 3.97
C ALA A 21 -6.70 -17.83 3.10
N GLY A 22 -7.23 -16.79 3.74
CA GLY A 22 -8.15 -15.84 3.11
C GLY A 22 -7.51 -15.21 1.89
N ALA A 23 -7.82 -15.76 0.71
CA ALA A 23 -7.50 -15.11 -0.54
C ALA A 23 -8.33 -13.82 -0.58
N GLY A 24 -7.69 -12.74 -1.01
CA GLY A 24 -8.41 -11.51 -1.26
C GLY A 24 -9.60 -11.75 -2.17
N GLU A 25 -10.62 -10.93 -2.05
CA GLU A 25 -11.78 -10.95 -2.95
C GLU A 25 -12.15 -9.50 -3.27
N LEU A 26 -12.15 -9.14 -4.55
CA LEU A 26 -12.75 -7.90 -5.03
C LEU A 26 -13.81 -8.16 -6.09
N THR A 27 -14.75 -7.23 -6.22
CA THR A 27 -15.75 -7.22 -7.28
C THR A 27 -15.69 -5.89 -8.02
N LEU A 28 -15.53 -5.96 -9.34
CA LEU A 28 -15.57 -4.84 -10.27
C LEU A 28 -17.00 -4.65 -10.77
N TYR A 29 -17.41 -3.41 -11.00
CA TYR A 29 -18.73 -3.06 -11.54
C TYR A 29 -18.58 -2.09 -12.71
N SER A 30 -19.42 -2.27 -13.74
CA SER A 30 -19.34 -1.50 -14.99
C SER A 30 -19.96 -0.11 -14.92
N ARG A 31 -20.60 0.23 -13.81
CA ARG A 31 -21.19 1.55 -13.55
C ARG A 31 -20.92 1.94 -12.09
N ASP A 32 -21.09 3.23 -11.81
CA ASP A 32 -21.06 3.76 -10.45
C ASP A 32 -22.10 3.10 -9.53
N ASP A 33 -21.92 3.28 -8.23
CA ASP A 33 -22.81 2.78 -7.17
C ASP A 33 -23.07 1.26 -7.24
N TYR A 34 -22.08 0.49 -7.73
CA TYR A 34 -22.11 -0.97 -7.82
C TYR A 34 -23.18 -1.51 -8.77
N LEU A 35 -23.52 -0.73 -9.80
CA LEU A 35 -24.54 -1.08 -10.78
C LEU A 35 -23.95 -1.71 -12.04
N GLY A 36 -24.81 -2.36 -12.82
CA GLY A 36 -24.45 -2.90 -14.13
C GLY A 36 -23.81 -4.30 -14.07
N ARG A 37 -22.96 -4.62 -15.04
CA ARG A 37 -22.27 -5.89 -15.11
C ARG A 37 -21.19 -5.93 -14.02
N SER A 38 -20.98 -7.09 -13.41
CA SER A 38 -19.96 -7.25 -12.37
C SER A 38 -19.08 -8.47 -12.59
N GLN A 39 -17.85 -8.41 -12.06
CA GLN A 39 -16.89 -9.51 -12.09
C GLN A 39 -16.19 -9.62 -10.74
N THR A 40 -16.36 -10.75 -10.04
CA THR A 40 -15.64 -11.06 -8.81
C THR A 40 -14.33 -11.78 -9.13
N VAL A 41 -13.25 -11.33 -8.49
CA VAL A 41 -11.87 -11.79 -8.70
C VAL A 41 -11.29 -12.19 -7.34
N ARG A 42 -10.59 -13.33 -7.29
CA ARG A 42 -9.93 -13.88 -6.08
C ARG A 42 -8.44 -14.17 -6.25
N ASP A 43 -7.97 -14.09 -7.49
CA ASP A 43 -6.59 -14.34 -7.89
C ASP A 43 -6.09 -13.20 -8.79
N ALA A 44 -4.79 -13.17 -9.06
CA ALA A 44 -4.24 -12.21 -9.99
C ALA A 44 -4.77 -12.40 -11.42
N VAL A 45 -5.14 -11.29 -12.08
CA VAL A 45 -5.60 -11.20 -13.46
C VAL A 45 -4.64 -10.27 -14.19
N ALA A 46 -3.75 -10.84 -15.01
CA ALA A 46 -2.76 -10.09 -15.77
C ALA A 46 -3.37 -9.28 -16.93
N ASP A 47 -4.55 -9.68 -17.41
CA ASP A 47 -5.30 -8.96 -18.46
C ASP A 47 -6.81 -9.19 -18.28
N LEU A 48 -7.56 -8.11 -18.02
CA LEU A 48 -9.01 -8.13 -17.81
C LEU A 48 -9.80 -8.43 -19.09
N GLU A 49 -9.19 -8.39 -20.26
CA GLU A 49 -9.82 -8.85 -21.51
C GLU A 49 -10.17 -10.35 -21.44
N THR A 50 -9.40 -11.13 -20.68
CA THR A 50 -9.71 -12.56 -20.42
C THR A 50 -11.05 -12.75 -19.72
N LEU A 51 -11.52 -11.74 -18.98
CA LEU A 51 -12.81 -11.69 -18.31
C LEU A 51 -13.82 -10.79 -19.03
N ARG A 52 -13.49 -10.27 -20.22
CA ARG A 52 -14.30 -9.29 -20.99
C ARG A 52 -14.68 -8.05 -20.16
N PHE A 53 -13.75 -7.60 -19.31
CA PHE A 53 -13.96 -6.50 -18.37
C PHE A 53 -12.87 -5.41 -18.47
N ASN A 54 -12.06 -5.44 -19.52
CA ASN A 54 -11.02 -4.44 -19.74
C ASN A 54 -11.62 -3.04 -19.85
N ASP A 55 -10.98 -2.05 -19.23
CA ASP A 55 -11.38 -0.64 -19.31
C ASP A 55 -12.88 -0.39 -19.09
N THR A 56 -13.53 -1.23 -18.29
CA THR A 56 -14.98 -1.19 -18.06
C THR A 56 -15.33 -0.75 -16.64
N THR A 57 -14.39 -0.88 -15.70
CA THR A 57 -14.67 -0.70 -14.28
C THR A 57 -14.92 0.77 -13.94
N GLN A 58 -16.03 1.05 -13.24
CA GLN A 58 -16.41 2.37 -12.74
C GLN A 58 -16.61 2.41 -11.22
N SER A 59 -16.99 1.29 -10.60
CA SER A 59 -17.01 1.14 -9.14
C SER A 59 -16.49 -0.23 -8.70
N ILE A 60 -16.04 -0.33 -7.44
CA ILE A 60 -15.37 -1.52 -6.90
C ILE A 60 -15.82 -1.79 -5.47
N ARG A 61 -15.99 -3.06 -5.12
CA ARG A 61 -16.06 -3.53 -3.73
C ARG A 61 -14.92 -4.49 -3.44
N VAL A 62 -14.08 -4.18 -2.47
CA VAL A 62 -13.06 -5.10 -1.97
C VAL A 62 -13.57 -5.72 -0.68
N ARG A 63 -13.93 -6.99 -0.73
CA ARG A 63 -14.43 -7.73 0.44
C ARG A 63 -13.30 -8.12 1.38
N SER A 64 -12.16 -8.54 0.83
CA SER A 64 -10.99 -8.97 1.61
C SER A 64 -9.71 -8.83 0.81
N GLY A 65 -8.59 -8.82 1.52
CA GLY A 65 -7.27 -8.63 0.93
C GLY A 65 -6.99 -7.18 0.57
N ARG A 66 -5.79 -6.97 0.03
CA ARG A 66 -5.32 -5.71 -0.51
C ARG A 66 -4.97 -5.96 -1.97
N TRP A 67 -5.46 -5.11 -2.86
CA TRP A 67 -5.36 -5.31 -4.30
C TRP A 67 -4.63 -4.16 -4.98
N GLU A 68 -3.81 -4.47 -5.97
CA GLU A 68 -3.23 -3.50 -6.89
C GLU A 68 -3.99 -3.57 -8.22
N ALA A 69 -4.45 -2.42 -8.71
CA ALA A 69 -5.09 -2.23 -9.99
C ALA A 69 -4.23 -1.35 -10.89
N CYS A 70 -3.95 -1.80 -12.11
CA CYS A 70 -3.02 -1.15 -13.03
C CYS A 70 -3.68 -0.82 -14.36
N GLU A 71 -3.23 0.28 -14.97
CA GLU A 71 -3.77 0.76 -16.25
C GLU A 71 -3.33 -0.05 -17.47
N GLU A 72 -2.24 -0.83 -17.34
CA GLU A 72 -1.75 -1.72 -18.40
C GLU A 72 -1.80 -3.19 -17.97
N ALA A 73 -1.70 -4.08 -18.94
CA ALA A 73 -1.58 -5.52 -18.71
C ALA A 73 -0.28 -5.88 -17.96
N ASP A 74 -0.26 -7.06 -17.35
CA ASP A 74 0.86 -7.60 -16.59
C ASP A 74 1.30 -6.71 -15.41
N PHE A 75 0.36 -5.99 -14.79
CA PHE A 75 0.60 -5.12 -13.62
C PHE A 75 1.56 -3.95 -13.91
N ARG A 76 1.40 -3.32 -15.07
CA ARG A 76 2.26 -2.21 -15.54
C ARG A 76 1.50 -0.89 -15.66
N GLY A 77 2.24 0.18 -15.96
CA GLY A 77 1.68 1.51 -16.17
C GLY A 77 1.41 2.23 -14.85
N ALA A 78 0.36 3.06 -14.82
CA ALA A 78 -0.09 3.67 -13.58
C ALA A 78 -0.89 2.66 -12.75
N CYS A 79 -0.43 2.37 -11.53
CA CYS A 79 -1.09 1.46 -10.61
C CYS A 79 -1.59 2.20 -9.37
N PHE A 80 -2.65 1.69 -8.77
CA PHE A 80 -3.19 2.15 -7.51
C PHE A 80 -3.68 0.99 -6.66
N LEU A 81 -3.60 1.21 -5.35
CA LEU A 81 -3.98 0.21 -4.37
C LEU A 81 -5.45 0.38 -3.97
N LEU A 82 -6.09 -0.75 -3.74
CA LEU A 82 -7.46 -0.88 -3.26
C LEU A 82 -7.40 -1.71 -1.97
N GLU A 83 -7.77 -1.07 -0.86
CA GLU A 83 -7.93 -1.74 0.43
C GLU A 83 -9.33 -2.31 0.55
N ALA A 84 -9.55 -3.14 1.58
CA ALA A 84 -10.88 -3.62 1.90
C ALA A 84 -11.83 -2.43 2.13
N GLY A 85 -12.92 -2.38 1.37
CA GLY A 85 -13.77 -1.20 1.33
C GLY A 85 -14.68 -1.11 0.12
N GLU A 86 -15.34 0.02 0.05
CA GLU A 86 -16.40 0.35 -0.90
C GLU A 86 -15.98 1.60 -1.70
N TYR A 87 -15.85 1.44 -3.02
CA TYR A 87 -15.44 2.49 -3.95
C TYR A 87 -16.59 2.73 -4.95
N PRO A 88 -17.57 3.60 -4.61
CA PRO A 88 -18.78 3.79 -5.41
C PRO A 88 -18.54 4.53 -6.75
N SER A 89 -17.41 5.23 -6.88
CA SER A 89 -16.90 5.84 -8.12
C SER A 89 -15.37 5.74 -8.14
N LEU A 90 -14.79 5.62 -9.33
CA LEU A 90 -13.33 5.65 -9.55
C LEU A 90 -12.82 6.98 -10.12
N ASP A 91 -13.70 7.95 -10.33
CA ASP A 91 -13.40 9.28 -10.86
C ASP A 91 -12.45 9.22 -12.08
N GLY A 92 -11.31 9.92 -12.06
CA GLY A 92 -10.34 9.94 -13.16
C GLY A 92 -9.66 8.60 -13.47
N ARG A 93 -9.96 7.54 -12.72
CA ARG A 93 -9.48 6.16 -12.92
C ARG A 93 -10.54 5.23 -13.53
N ALA A 94 -11.77 5.72 -13.73
CA ALA A 94 -12.84 4.96 -14.36
C ALA A 94 -12.45 4.55 -15.78
N ASN A 95 -12.80 3.33 -16.16
CA ASN A 95 -12.58 2.76 -17.49
C ASN A 95 -11.10 2.70 -17.91
N LYS A 96 -10.18 2.51 -16.96
CA LYS A 96 -8.74 2.42 -17.24
C LYS A 96 -8.06 1.16 -16.71
N ILE A 97 -8.77 0.34 -15.93
CA ILE A 97 -8.15 -0.81 -15.27
C ILE A 97 -8.01 -1.95 -16.29
N THR A 98 -6.77 -2.45 -16.43
CA THR A 98 -6.41 -3.55 -17.34
C THR A 98 -5.90 -4.79 -16.60
N SER A 99 -5.25 -4.63 -15.43
CA SER A 99 -4.78 -5.78 -14.64
C SER A 99 -4.93 -5.58 -13.14
N LEU A 100 -5.04 -6.70 -12.41
CA LEU A 100 -5.37 -6.73 -10.98
C LEU A 100 -4.61 -7.84 -10.25
N ARG A 101 -4.00 -7.58 -9.11
CA ARG A 101 -3.43 -8.65 -8.26
C ARG A 101 -3.61 -8.39 -6.78
N GLU A 102 -3.76 -9.47 -6.01
CA GLU A 102 -3.67 -9.36 -4.56
C GLU A 102 -2.21 -9.12 -4.15
N VAL A 103 -2.00 -8.12 -3.31
CA VAL A 103 -0.71 -7.82 -2.70
C VAL A 103 -0.63 -8.54 -1.35
N ARG A 104 0.07 -9.68 -1.32
CA ARG A 104 0.34 -10.44 -0.09
C ARG A 104 1.72 -10.07 0.46
N GLY A 105 1.79 -9.58 1.70
CA GLY A 105 3.07 -9.32 2.36
C GLY A 105 3.00 -8.32 3.50
N GLY A 106 2.85 -8.84 4.71
CA GLY A 106 3.35 -8.19 5.91
C GLY A 106 4.81 -8.58 6.10
N TRP A 107 5.67 -7.57 6.23
CA TRP A 107 6.86 -7.54 7.08
C TRP A 107 7.25 -8.87 7.75
N ASP A 108 8.15 -9.62 7.11
CA ASP A 108 8.97 -10.55 7.86
C ASP A 108 9.92 -9.76 8.76
N ARG A 109 9.76 -9.99 10.07
CA ARG A 109 10.69 -9.56 11.12
C ARG A 109 12.09 -10.07 10.76
N GLY A 110 13.00 -9.19 10.33
CA GLY A 110 14.36 -9.65 10.09
C GLY A 110 15.32 -8.68 9.40
N ARG A 111 15.51 -7.46 9.92
CA ARG A 111 16.83 -6.78 10.07
C ARG A 111 16.68 -5.30 10.47
N ASP A 112 16.19 -5.05 11.68
CA ASP A 112 16.48 -3.81 12.41
C ASP A 112 17.85 -3.91 13.11
N ARG A 113 18.93 -4.21 12.37
CA ARG A 113 20.30 -4.26 12.92
C ARG A 113 21.37 -3.87 11.90
N ASP A 114 21.22 -2.74 11.22
CA ASP A 114 22.36 -2.21 10.43
C ASP A 114 22.40 -0.69 10.23
N TRP A 115 21.78 0.10 11.13
CA TRP A 115 21.92 1.57 11.11
C TRP A 115 22.60 2.17 12.35
N GLU A 116 23.24 1.33 13.17
CA GLU A 116 24.04 1.75 14.34
C GLU A 116 25.42 1.08 14.37
N ARG A 117 26.13 1.05 13.24
CA ARG A 117 27.55 0.63 13.19
C ARG A 117 28.39 1.56 12.32
N ASP A 118 28.20 2.88 12.44
CA ASP A 118 29.11 3.87 11.85
C ASP A 118 29.31 5.11 12.74
N ARG A 119 29.19 4.98 14.07
CA ARG A 119 29.42 6.10 14.99
C ARG A 119 30.40 5.88 16.15
N ASP A 120 31.03 4.72 16.24
CA ASP A 120 31.99 4.44 17.32
C ASP A 120 33.41 4.21 16.78
N ARG A 121 33.98 5.27 16.22
CA ARG A 121 35.44 5.46 16.16
C ARG A 121 35.71 6.94 15.92
N ASP A 122 35.79 7.71 17.01
CA ASP A 122 36.96 8.55 17.30
C ASP A 122 36.69 9.58 18.43
N HIS A 123 37.54 9.51 19.47
CA HIS A 123 37.95 10.55 20.44
C HIS A 123 37.01 10.99 21.58
N ASP A 124 37.08 10.24 22.68
CA ASP A 124 37.78 10.56 23.94
C ASP A 124 37.88 12.02 24.48
N TRP A 125 37.48 12.14 25.76
CA TRP A 125 37.66 13.19 26.81
C TRP A 125 37.10 14.62 26.64
N GLU A 126 36.07 14.98 27.43
CA GLU A 126 36.21 15.63 28.76
C GLU A 126 34.85 16.04 29.37
N GLY A 127 34.67 15.78 30.67
CA GLY A 127 34.19 16.84 31.58
C GLY A 127 32.69 17.05 31.85
N ARG A 128 32.16 16.29 32.81
CA ARG A 128 31.34 16.75 33.97
C ARG A 128 29.88 17.20 33.82
N ARG A 129 29.07 16.48 34.62
CA ARG A 129 27.92 16.89 35.47
C ARG A 129 26.56 17.15 34.80
N GLY A 130 25.59 16.32 35.19
CA GLY A 130 24.29 16.84 35.62
C GLY A 130 23.07 16.03 35.21
N HIS A 131 22.49 15.38 36.22
CA HIS A 131 21.05 15.28 36.47
C HIS A 131 20.17 14.43 35.54
N ASP A 132 19.83 13.25 36.06
CA ASP A 132 18.48 12.69 36.17
C ASP A 132 17.36 13.50 35.49
N HIS A 133 16.76 12.92 34.46
CA HIS A 133 15.30 12.81 34.37
C HIS A 133 14.96 11.63 33.46
N GLU A 134 14.86 10.48 34.12
CA GLU A 134 14.10 9.33 33.71
C GLU A 134 12.67 9.78 33.34
N ARG A 135 12.45 10.07 32.05
CA ARG A 135 11.12 10.00 31.45
C ARG A 135 11.10 8.80 30.53
N GLY A 136 10.76 7.67 31.13
CA GLY A 136 10.22 6.55 30.37
C GLY A 136 9.07 7.05 29.50
N ARG A 137 9.33 7.20 28.19
CA ARG A 137 8.27 7.18 27.19
C ARG A 137 8.01 5.73 26.85
N LEU A 138 6.90 5.24 27.36
CA LEU A 138 6.27 3.98 26.97
C LEU A 138 6.31 3.81 25.44
N PRO A 139 6.66 2.62 24.90
CA PRO A 139 6.50 2.31 23.49
C PRO A 139 5.01 2.04 23.24
N GLY A 140 4.26 3.12 23.05
CA GLY A 140 2.81 3.10 22.92
C GLY A 140 2.36 3.84 21.67
N ARG A 141 2.08 3.08 20.61
CA ARG A 141 1.07 3.34 19.56
C ARG A 141 1.07 4.74 18.93
N ALA A 142 1.62 4.80 17.71
CA ALA A 142 0.99 5.44 16.56
C ALA A 142 1.86 5.13 15.33
N LEU A 143 1.73 3.95 14.72
CA LEU A 143 2.35 3.78 13.41
C LEU A 143 1.37 4.33 12.37
N GLY A 144 1.17 5.65 12.42
CA GLY A 144 0.75 6.38 11.22
C GLY A 144 1.82 6.24 10.14
N GLY A 145 1.45 6.54 8.91
CA GLY A 145 2.39 6.56 7.80
C GLY A 145 3.57 7.48 8.07
N GLU A 146 4.72 7.15 7.48
CA GLU A 146 5.90 8.01 7.44
C GLU A 146 6.53 7.91 6.04
N LEU A 147 6.70 9.05 5.40
CA LEU A 147 7.37 9.20 4.10
C LEU A 147 8.43 10.30 4.21
N THR A 148 9.54 10.16 3.49
CA THR A 148 10.61 11.14 3.38
C THR A 148 10.84 11.49 1.92
N PHE A 149 10.71 12.77 1.59
CA PHE A 149 11.06 13.33 0.30
C PHE A 149 12.53 13.73 0.24
N TYR A 150 13.12 13.67 -0.95
CA TYR A 150 14.48 14.12 -1.24
C TYR A 150 14.49 14.96 -2.52
N THR A 151 15.34 15.98 -2.52
CA THR A 151 15.43 16.97 -3.60
C THR A 151 16.25 16.51 -4.82
N ARG A 152 16.96 15.39 -4.70
CA ARG A 152 17.70 14.76 -5.80
C ARG A 152 17.33 13.27 -5.88
N ASP A 153 17.61 12.66 -7.02
CA ASP A 153 17.54 11.21 -7.19
C ASP A 153 18.47 10.49 -6.18
N ASP A 154 18.27 9.18 -6.02
CA ASP A 154 19.07 8.31 -5.14
C ASP A 154 19.14 8.80 -3.67
N PHE A 155 18.06 9.42 -3.18
CA PHE A 155 17.91 9.90 -1.81
C PHE A 155 18.94 10.96 -1.40
N ALA A 156 19.40 11.75 -2.35
CA ALA A 156 20.40 12.79 -2.12
C ALA A 156 19.78 14.18 -1.93
N GLY A 157 20.60 15.10 -1.39
CA GLY A 157 20.22 16.50 -1.21
C GLY A 157 19.42 16.75 0.06
N ARG A 158 18.66 17.85 0.08
CA ARG A 158 17.78 18.20 1.19
C ARG A 158 16.63 17.20 1.27
N SER A 159 16.20 16.87 2.49
CA SER A 159 15.10 15.94 2.76
C SER A 159 14.00 16.54 3.64
N LEU A 160 12.78 16.01 3.52
CA LEU A 160 11.62 16.36 4.34
C LEU A 160 10.84 15.11 4.72
N THR A 161 10.71 14.86 6.03
CA THR A 161 9.90 13.75 6.55
C THR A 161 8.48 14.21 6.89
N VAL A 162 7.50 13.50 6.35
CA VAL A 162 6.07 13.74 6.46
C VAL A 162 5.43 12.55 7.18
N ARG A 163 4.70 12.84 8.27
CA ARG A 163 3.96 11.85 9.08
C ARG A 163 2.45 12.05 9.08
N ASN A 164 2.00 13.16 8.52
CA ASN A 164 0.59 13.54 8.37
C ASN A 164 0.40 14.13 6.98
N SER A 165 -0.82 14.10 6.46
CA SER A 165 -1.14 14.74 5.19
C SER A 165 -0.76 16.23 5.16
N SER A 166 -0.17 16.66 4.05
CA SER A 166 0.17 18.05 3.75
C SER A 166 -0.50 18.43 2.43
N ALA A 167 -1.53 19.28 2.52
CA ALA A 167 -2.26 19.76 1.36
C ALA A 167 -1.46 20.79 0.53
N ASP A 168 -0.40 21.36 1.09
CA ASP A 168 0.42 22.37 0.43
C ASP A 168 1.89 22.26 0.88
N LEU A 169 2.78 21.83 -0.01
CA LEU A 169 4.21 21.69 0.26
C LEU A 169 4.97 23.02 0.23
N ARG A 170 4.33 24.12 -0.20
CA ARG A 170 4.93 25.47 -0.10
C ARG A 170 5.10 25.89 1.34
N GLU A 171 4.19 25.46 2.23
CA GLU A 171 4.29 25.69 3.69
C GLU A 171 5.48 24.97 4.37
N ARG A 172 6.18 24.11 3.60
CA ARG A 172 7.33 23.31 4.04
C ARG A 172 8.57 23.60 3.19
N ASP A 173 8.52 24.62 2.33
CA ASP A 173 9.57 24.99 1.39
C ASP A 173 10.05 23.80 0.52
N PHE A 174 9.14 22.91 0.11
CA PHE A 174 9.45 21.66 -0.58
C PHE A 174 8.66 21.43 -1.89
N ASN A 175 7.81 22.39 -2.25
CA ASN A 175 7.00 22.37 -3.46
C ASN A 175 7.86 22.20 -4.71
N ASP A 176 7.46 21.31 -5.64
CA ASP A 176 8.13 21.11 -6.94
C ASP A 176 9.63 20.79 -6.86
N THR A 177 10.13 20.31 -5.72
CA THR A 177 11.56 19.96 -5.56
C THR A 177 11.80 18.47 -5.43
N VAL A 178 10.75 17.67 -5.21
CA VAL A 178 10.89 16.23 -4.90
C VAL A 178 11.30 15.45 -6.13
N GLN A 179 12.39 14.67 -6.03
CA GLN A 179 12.88 13.80 -7.10
C GLN A 179 12.95 12.33 -6.68
N SER A 180 13.26 12.04 -5.42
CA SER A 180 13.22 10.69 -4.86
C SER A 180 12.51 10.64 -3.50
N VAL A 181 12.02 9.46 -3.14
CA VAL A 181 11.15 9.28 -1.97
C VAL A 181 11.45 7.96 -1.26
N ARG A 182 11.49 7.98 0.07
CA ARG A 182 11.44 6.78 0.90
C ARG A 182 10.15 6.74 1.67
N VAL A 183 9.38 5.66 1.55
CA VAL A 183 8.19 5.43 2.34
C VAL A 183 8.53 4.39 3.40
N ARG A 184 8.62 4.82 4.65
CA ARG A 184 8.93 3.92 5.78
C ARG A 184 7.70 3.11 6.19
N SER A 185 6.54 3.76 6.25
CA SER A 185 5.28 3.12 6.65
C SER A 185 4.08 3.85 6.05
N GLY A 186 2.95 3.15 5.95
CA GLY A 186 1.72 3.68 5.38
C GLY A 186 1.76 3.80 3.86
N TYR A 187 0.60 4.06 3.28
CA TYR A 187 0.46 4.33 1.85
C TYR A 187 0.27 5.82 1.66
N TRP A 188 0.93 6.38 0.66
CA TRP A 188 0.97 7.82 0.46
C TRP A 188 0.56 8.17 -0.94
N GLU A 189 -0.40 9.08 -1.09
CA GLU A 189 -0.72 9.67 -2.38
C GLU A 189 0.00 11.00 -2.51
N VAL A 190 0.80 11.13 -3.56
CA VAL A 190 1.49 12.39 -3.95
C VAL A 190 0.83 12.95 -5.19
N CYS A 191 0.55 14.24 -5.21
CA CYS A 191 -0.18 14.90 -6.29
C CYS A 191 0.58 16.12 -6.82
N GLU A 192 0.38 16.38 -8.12
CA GLU A 192 1.06 17.47 -8.82
C GLU A 192 0.59 18.86 -8.35
N ASP A 193 -0.69 18.99 -7.97
CA ASP A 193 -1.25 20.25 -7.50
C ASP A 193 -1.49 20.25 -5.98
N VAL A 194 -1.61 21.45 -5.41
CA VAL A 194 -2.04 21.63 -4.02
C VAL A 194 -3.48 21.16 -3.78
N GLY A 195 -3.73 20.64 -2.59
CA GLY A 195 -5.03 20.13 -2.15
C GLY A 195 -5.37 18.74 -2.69
N PHE A 196 -4.36 17.92 -3.00
CA PHE A 196 -4.52 16.55 -3.53
C PHE A 196 -5.23 16.50 -4.88
N ARG A 197 -4.83 17.42 -5.79
CA ARG A 197 -5.45 17.60 -7.10
C ARG A 197 -4.47 17.37 -8.24
N GLY A 198 -5.00 17.39 -9.46
CA GLY A 198 -4.23 17.13 -10.66
C GLY A 198 -3.90 15.65 -10.78
N ARG A 199 -2.72 15.36 -11.30
CA ARG A 199 -2.26 13.98 -11.43
C ARG A 199 -1.64 13.50 -10.12
N CYS A 200 -2.15 12.37 -9.63
CA CYS A 200 -1.71 11.77 -8.39
C CYS A 200 -1.11 10.37 -8.63
N ARG A 201 -0.18 9.98 -7.76
CA ARG A 201 0.43 8.66 -7.72
C ARG A 201 0.44 8.15 -6.28
N THR A 202 0.03 6.91 -6.08
CA THR A 202 0.16 6.24 -4.79
C THR A 202 1.55 5.62 -4.68
N LEU A 203 2.19 5.82 -3.54
CA LEU A 203 3.49 5.29 -3.16
C LEU A 203 3.28 4.34 -1.99
N GLU A 204 3.78 3.13 -2.15
CA GLU A 204 3.78 2.07 -1.17
C GLU A 204 5.02 2.17 -0.28
N PRO A 205 5.06 1.49 0.88
CA PRO A 205 6.30 1.31 1.63
C PRO A 205 7.43 0.78 0.73
N GLY A 206 8.54 1.52 0.68
CA GLY A 206 9.61 1.24 -0.26
C GLY A 206 10.50 2.43 -0.56
N GLU A 207 11.44 2.22 -1.47
CA GLU A 207 12.43 3.19 -1.90
C GLU A 207 12.23 3.53 -3.39
N TYR A 208 11.92 4.78 -3.68
CA TYR A 208 11.74 5.31 -5.03
C TYR A 208 12.92 6.21 -5.35
N ALA A 209 13.98 5.63 -5.92
CA ALA A 209 15.21 6.34 -6.26
C ALA A 209 15.00 7.45 -7.31
N SER A 210 13.93 7.39 -8.10
CA SER A 210 13.45 8.48 -8.95
C SER A 210 11.93 8.45 -9.10
N LEU A 211 11.31 9.63 -9.22
CA LEU A 211 9.89 9.80 -9.52
C LEU A 211 9.60 9.93 -11.02
N GLU A 212 10.63 9.85 -11.87
CA GLU A 212 10.55 9.92 -13.33
C GLU A 212 9.72 11.13 -13.80
N ARG A 213 8.59 10.88 -14.49
CA ARG A 213 7.62 11.84 -15.00
C ARG A 213 6.92 12.72 -13.95
N MET A 214 7.18 12.50 -12.66
CA MET A 214 6.66 13.32 -11.56
C MET A 214 7.77 14.03 -10.78
N SER A 215 9.04 13.86 -11.16
CA SER A 215 10.17 14.58 -10.56
C SER A 215 9.99 16.09 -10.69
N ASN A 216 10.21 16.81 -9.60
CA ASN A 216 10.05 18.27 -9.48
C ASN A 216 8.63 18.79 -9.74
N ARG A 217 7.60 17.97 -9.49
CA ARG A 217 6.21 18.38 -9.76
C ARG A 217 5.26 18.16 -8.57
N ILE A 218 5.75 17.67 -7.44
CA ILE A 218 4.89 17.32 -6.29
C ILE A 218 4.57 18.57 -5.47
N SER A 219 3.27 18.82 -5.27
CA SER A 219 2.77 19.97 -4.49
C SER A 219 1.91 19.59 -3.28
N SER A 220 1.40 18.36 -3.20
CA SER A 220 0.68 17.87 -2.02
C SER A 220 0.85 16.37 -1.80
N VAL A 221 0.66 15.93 -0.55
CA VAL A 221 0.85 14.55 -0.12
C VAL A 221 -0.11 14.16 1.00
N ARG A 222 -0.76 13.00 0.92
CA ARG A 222 -1.64 12.49 1.98
C ARG A 222 -1.43 11.02 2.25
N GLU A 223 -1.64 10.62 3.50
CA GLU A 223 -1.76 9.22 3.83
C GLU A 223 -3.09 8.68 3.27
N VAL A 224 -3.03 7.56 2.57
CA VAL A 224 -4.19 6.77 2.13
C VAL A 224 -4.55 5.84 3.29
N ARG A 225 -5.82 5.87 3.71
CA ARG A 225 -6.36 5.10 4.83
C ARG A 225 -7.65 4.40 4.43
#